data_AF-A0A2H0M3Q1-F1
#
_entry.id   AF-A0A2H0M3Q1-F1
#
_cell.length_a   1.000
_cell.length_b   1.000
_cell.length_c   1.000
_cell.angle_alpha   90.00
_cell.angle_beta   90.00
_cell.angle_gamma   90.00
#
_symmetry.space_group_name_H-M   'P 1'
#
loop_
_entity.id
_entity.type
_entity.pdbx_description
1 polymer ?
#
loop_
_entity_poly.entity_id
_entity_poly.type
_entity_poly.pdbx_seq_one_letter_code
_entity_poly.pdbx_strand_id
1 'polypeptide(L)'
;MNSRKGFVLIFSLLVTLILSLMLTSFYVQNINESNLAKRFVDSTRAFWLAEAGAAQAYVNFGAASGSLGGTNNTFVAVVTPISGDYYTITSTGKVSRPDGTEITRQIITTIKAGVTDATKFKYGVETTTELEIKGSADINPSGSSKEYSTLDFPDLFGVTKAQMQAGATHAYTPATFGAPVDGITWVDVPSGTLNITSNLTGSGVLIINGNVKFAGTVVFDGIIYVIGTLTMTGNVTASGSVLAESSTTVDTTITGNVTINYDPSKIDTALNNVASLSKQLVSWKSN
;
A
#
# COMPACT_ATOMS: atom_id res chain seq x y z
N MET A 1 -66.29 -44.38 47.39
CA MET A 1 -64.96 -44.71 46.84
C MET A 1 -64.56 -43.89 45.59
N ASN A 2 -65.42 -42.99 45.07
CA ASN A 2 -65.14 -42.20 43.85
C ASN A 2 -64.48 -40.82 44.08
N SER A 3 -64.55 -40.24 45.29
CA SER A 3 -63.98 -38.91 45.57
C SER A 3 -62.45 -38.88 45.64
N ARG A 4 -61.81 -39.96 46.10
CA ARG A 4 -60.33 -40.07 46.16
C ARG A 4 -59.69 -40.13 44.78
N LYS A 5 -60.36 -40.73 43.79
CA LYS A 5 -59.86 -40.83 42.41
C LYS A 5 -59.91 -39.47 41.68
N GLY A 6 -60.95 -38.67 41.92
CA GLY A 6 -61.05 -37.30 41.37
C GLY A 6 -60.00 -36.35 41.94
N PHE A 7 -59.73 -36.43 43.25
CA PHE A 7 -58.68 -35.63 43.90
C PHE A 7 -57.28 -35.99 43.39
N VAL A 8 -56.97 -37.28 43.23
CA VAL A 8 -55.70 -37.74 42.65
C VAL A 8 -55.55 -37.27 41.20
N LEU A 9 -56.62 -37.28 40.40
CA LEU A 9 -56.60 -36.80 39.03
C LEU A 9 -56.29 -35.29 38.97
N ILE A 10 -56.99 -34.48 39.76
CA ILE A 10 -56.76 -33.02 39.81
C ILE A 10 -55.33 -32.72 40.28
N PHE A 11 -54.86 -33.41 41.33
CA PHE A 11 -53.51 -33.23 41.84
C PHE A 11 -52.44 -33.65 40.81
N SER A 12 -52.65 -34.78 40.11
CA SER A 12 -51.74 -35.22 39.04
C SER A 12 -51.70 -34.24 37.87
N LEU A 13 -52.84 -33.65 37.50
CA LEU A 13 -52.93 -32.62 36.47
C LEU A 13 -52.17 -31.36 36.88
N LEU A 14 -52.31 -30.94 38.14
CA LEU A 14 -51.65 -29.76 38.69
C LEU A 14 -50.13 -29.95 38.75
N VAL A 15 -49.67 -31.13 39.17
CA VAL A 15 -48.24 -31.49 39.14
C VAL A 15 -47.70 -31.53 37.71
N THR A 16 -48.45 -32.10 36.77
CA THR A 16 -48.05 -32.15 35.35
C THR A 16 -47.99 -30.76 34.73
N LEU A 17 -48.93 -29.87 35.09
CA LEU A 17 -48.95 -28.47 34.67
C LEU A 17 -47.73 -27.71 35.20
N ILE A 18 -47.36 -27.91 36.47
CA ILE A 18 -46.17 -27.27 37.05
C ILE A 18 -44.91 -27.77 36.33
N LEU A 19 -44.80 -29.08 36.12
CA LEU A 19 -43.64 -29.67 35.41
C LEU A 19 -43.55 -29.20 33.96
N SER A 20 -44.66 -29.07 33.23
CA SER A 20 -44.66 -28.58 31.86
C SER A 20 -44.26 -27.10 31.76
N LEU A 21 -44.71 -26.27 32.72
CA LEU A 21 -44.29 -24.87 32.82
C LEU A 21 -42.79 -24.74 33.13
N MET A 22 -42.25 -25.58 34.01
CA MET A 22 -40.80 -25.61 34.30
C MET A 22 -40.00 -26.07 33.08
N LEU A 23 -40.40 -27.15 32.41
CA LEU A 23 -39.74 -27.64 31.19
C LEU A 23 -39.72 -26.57 30.09
N THR A 24 -40.82 -25.83 29.92
CA THR A 24 -40.92 -24.75 28.94
C THR A 24 -39.94 -23.61 29.27
N SER A 25 -39.81 -23.24 30.56
CA SER A 25 -38.82 -22.22 30.98
C SER A 25 -37.39 -22.65 30.70
N PHE A 26 -37.02 -23.89 31.06
CA PHE A 26 -35.67 -24.40 30.77
C PHE A 26 -35.38 -24.47 29.27
N TYR A 27 -36.37 -24.83 28.45
CA TYR A 27 -36.21 -24.89 27.01
C TYR A 27 -35.95 -23.50 26.39
N VAL A 28 -36.71 -22.48 26.82
CA VAL A 28 -36.51 -21.10 26.36
C VAL A 28 -35.14 -20.56 26.80
N GLN A 29 -34.72 -20.85 28.03
CA GLN A 29 -33.39 -20.46 28.52
C GLN A 29 -32.26 -21.06 27.66
N ASN A 30 -32.32 -22.36 27.37
CA ASN A 30 -31.32 -23.03 26.54
C ASN A 30 -31.24 -22.45 25.12
N ILE A 31 -32.39 -22.11 24.50
CA ILE A 31 -32.41 -21.47 23.19
C ILE A 31 -31.74 -20.08 23.24
N ASN A 32 -32.05 -19.29 24.27
CA ASN A 32 -31.48 -17.96 24.44
C ASN A 32 -29.96 -18.03 24.64
N GLU A 33 -29.48 -18.96 25.47
CA GLU A 33 -28.06 -19.20 25.69
C GLU A 33 -27.35 -19.65 24.41
N SER A 34 -27.94 -20.60 23.66
CA SER A 34 -27.41 -21.03 22.36
C SER A 34 -27.34 -19.87 21.36
N ASN A 35 -28.38 -19.03 21.30
CA ASN A 35 -28.41 -17.87 20.39
C ASN A 35 -27.38 -16.81 20.80
N LEU A 36 -27.21 -16.58 22.10
CA LEU A 36 -26.19 -15.69 22.64
C LEU A 36 -24.78 -16.21 22.30
N ALA A 37 -24.53 -17.50 22.51
CA ALA A 37 -23.26 -18.15 22.16
C ALA A 37 -22.95 -18.03 20.67
N LYS A 38 -23.93 -18.31 19.79
CA LYS A 38 -23.76 -18.13 18.34
C LYS A 38 -23.47 -16.67 17.98
N ARG A 39 -24.18 -15.71 18.58
CA ARG A 39 -23.94 -14.27 18.35
C ARG A 39 -22.56 -13.86 18.82
N PHE A 40 -22.08 -14.39 19.94
CA PHE A 40 -20.73 -14.17 20.42
C PHE A 40 -19.69 -14.71 19.43
N VAL A 41 -19.84 -15.95 18.96
CA VAL A 41 -18.93 -16.54 17.96
C VAL A 41 -18.91 -15.71 16.67
N ASP A 42 -20.06 -15.33 16.13
CA ASP A 42 -20.12 -14.55 14.90
C ASP A 42 -19.60 -13.12 15.09
N SER A 43 -19.79 -12.55 16.27
CA SER A 43 -19.16 -11.30 16.66
C SER A 43 -17.64 -11.41 16.71
N THR A 44 -17.10 -12.49 17.26
CA THR A 44 -15.64 -12.74 17.26
C THR A 44 -15.15 -12.90 15.82
N ARG A 45 -15.86 -13.65 14.97
CA ARG A 45 -15.52 -13.76 13.54
C ARG A 45 -15.52 -12.40 12.83
N ALA A 46 -16.54 -11.58 13.06
CA ALA A 46 -16.60 -10.23 12.50
C ALA A 46 -15.41 -9.37 12.97
N PHE A 47 -14.97 -9.52 14.22
CA PHE A 47 -13.77 -8.85 14.74
C PHE A 47 -12.50 -9.28 13.99
N TRP A 48 -12.29 -10.59 13.81
CA TRP A 48 -11.11 -11.12 13.09
C TRP A 48 -11.11 -10.71 11.62
N LEU A 49 -12.28 -10.63 11.00
CA LEU A 49 -12.44 -10.09 9.64
C LEU A 49 -12.03 -8.61 9.57
N ALA A 50 -12.43 -7.80 10.55
CA ALA A 50 -11.99 -6.41 10.65
C ALA A 50 -10.47 -6.30 10.86
N GLU A 51 -9.86 -7.19 11.65
CA GLU A 51 -8.40 -7.21 11.83
C GLU A 51 -7.69 -7.56 10.52
N ALA A 52 -8.18 -8.56 9.79
CA ALA A 52 -7.62 -8.94 8.50
C ALA A 52 -7.70 -7.79 7.48
N GLY A 53 -8.83 -7.08 7.42
CA GLY A 53 -8.98 -5.91 6.57
C GLY A 53 -8.04 -4.77 6.97
N ALA A 54 -7.90 -4.50 8.26
CA ALA A 54 -6.97 -3.49 8.75
C ALA A 54 -5.51 -3.84 8.44
N ALA A 55 -5.12 -5.12 8.61
CA ALA A 55 -3.78 -5.60 8.30
C ALA A 55 -3.47 -5.51 6.80
N GLN A 56 -4.41 -5.90 5.94
CA GLN A 56 -4.22 -5.80 4.49
C GLN A 56 -4.14 -4.34 4.03
N ALA A 57 -5.01 -3.47 4.56
CA ALA A 57 -4.95 -2.04 4.28
C ALA A 57 -3.65 -1.40 4.80
N TYR A 58 -3.13 -1.87 5.93
CA TYR A 58 -1.83 -1.43 6.45
C TYR A 58 -0.71 -1.82 5.50
N VAL A 59 -0.64 -3.10 5.08
CA VAL A 59 0.42 -3.59 4.19
C VAL A 59 0.41 -2.85 2.86
N ASN A 60 -0.76 -2.74 2.23
CA ASN A 60 -0.92 -2.10 0.91
C ASN A 60 -0.90 -0.57 0.98
N PHE A 61 -0.99 -0.01 2.19
CA PHE A 61 -1.20 1.42 2.41
C PHE A 61 -2.33 2.00 1.54
N GLY A 62 -3.47 1.29 1.52
CA GLY A 62 -4.58 1.56 0.64
C GLY A 62 -5.86 0.84 1.06
N ALA A 63 -6.96 1.12 0.36
CA ALA A 63 -8.22 0.44 0.64
C ALA A 63 -8.09 -1.08 0.38
N ALA A 64 -8.77 -1.87 1.20
CA ALA A 64 -8.76 -3.33 1.06
C ALA A 64 -10.18 -3.88 1.29
N SER A 65 -10.57 -4.88 0.51
CA SER A 65 -11.82 -5.59 0.72
C SER A 65 -11.67 -7.05 0.32
N GLY A 66 -12.48 -7.92 0.91
CA GLY A 66 -12.38 -9.33 0.67
C GLY A 66 -13.31 -10.16 1.53
N SER A 67 -13.09 -11.48 1.49
CA SER A 67 -13.81 -12.45 2.30
C SER A 67 -12.87 -13.52 2.83
N LEU A 68 -13.16 -14.05 4.03
CA LEU A 68 -12.37 -15.12 4.66
C LEU A 68 -13.30 -16.16 5.28
N GLY A 69 -13.07 -17.43 4.96
CA GLY A 69 -13.89 -18.53 5.49
C GLY A 69 -15.32 -18.59 4.92
N GLY A 70 -15.56 -18.00 3.75
CA GLY A 70 -16.83 -18.06 3.01
C GLY A 70 -17.29 -16.70 2.48
N THR A 71 -18.19 -16.71 1.50
CA THR A 71 -18.70 -15.50 0.83
C THR A 71 -19.50 -14.57 1.74
N ASN A 72 -20.06 -15.09 2.82
CA ASN A 72 -20.87 -14.35 3.78
C ASN A 72 -20.03 -13.66 4.88
N ASN A 73 -18.72 -13.87 4.87
CA ASN A 73 -17.78 -13.37 5.86
C ASN A 73 -16.84 -12.38 5.17
N THR A 74 -17.21 -11.10 5.19
CA THR A 74 -16.52 -10.07 4.42
C THR A 74 -15.83 -9.06 5.30
N PHE A 75 -14.86 -8.35 4.74
CA PHE A 75 -14.29 -7.16 5.35
C PHE A 75 -14.15 -6.06 4.30
N VAL A 76 -14.21 -4.82 4.78
CA VAL A 76 -13.91 -3.62 3.99
C VAL A 76 -13.11 -2.68 4.88
N ALA A 77 -11.96 -2.24 4.38
CA ALA A 77 -11.06 -1.30 5.02
C ALA A 77 -10.84 -0.09 4.13
N VAL A 78 -10.93 1.09 4.73
CA VAL A 78 -10.72 2.38 4.06
C VAL A 78 -9.62 3.13 4.78
N VAL A 79 -8.71 3.72 4.01
CA VAL A 79 -7.63 4.58 4.51
C VAL A 79 -8.02 6.02 4.27
N THR A 80 -7.94 6.86 5.30
CA THR A 80 -8.32 8.27 5.22
C THR A 80 -7.23 9.14 5.86
N PRO A 81 -6.75 10.20 5.18
CA PRO A 81 -5.79 11.13 5.78
C PRO A 81 -6.43 11.88 6.96
N ILE A 82 -5.64 12.17 7.99
CA ILE A 82 -6.05 12.99 9.14
C ILE A 82 -5.39 14.37 9.04
N SER A 83 -4.06 14.40 9.21
CA SER A 83 -3.23 15.61 9.15
C SER A 83 -1.75 15.23 9.02
N GLY A 84 -1.01 15.98 8.20
CA GLY A 84 0.39 15.65 7.88
C GLY A 84 0.52 14.20 7.43
N ASP A 85 1.44 13.47 8.07
CA ASP A 85 1.75 12.07 7.72
C ASP A 85 0.82 11.05 8.41
N TYR A 86 -0.25 11.48 9.09
CA TYR A 86 -1.14 10.59 9.82
C TYR A 86 -2.37 10.20 9.01
N TYR A 87 -2.68 8.90 9.03
CA TYR A 87 -3.84 8.32 8.37
C TYR A 87 -4.60 7.42 9.35
N THR A 88 -5.90 7.29 9.12
CA THR A 88 -6.77 6.33 9.81
C THR A 88 -7.16 5.22 8.85
N ILE A 89 -6.94 3.97 9.26
CA ILE A 89 -7.54 2.78 8.66
C ILE A 89 -8.80 2.46 9.45
N THR A 90 -9.96 2.56 8.81
CA THR A 90 -11.23 2.07 9.36
C THR A 90 -11.59 0.77 8.66
N SER A 91 -11.54 -0.35 9.38
CA SER A 91 -11.92 -1.65 8.86
C SER A 91 -13.18 -2.18 9.53
N THR A 92 -14.14 -2.60 8.71
CA THR A 92 -15.40 -3.20 9.13
C THR A 92 -15.43 -4.65 8.66
N GLY A 93 -15.48 -5.59 9.61
CA GLY A 93 -15.72 -6.99 9.35
C GLY A 93 -17.21 -7.33 9.53
N LYS A 94 -17.72 -8.22 8.69
CA LYS A 94 -19.14 -8.57 8.62
C LYS A 94 -19.35 -10.07 8.45
N VAL A 95 -20.26 -10.62 9.24
CA VAL A 95 -20.77 -11.99 9.11
C VAL A 95 -22.26 -11.92 8.81
N SER A 96 -22.67 -12.43 7.66
CA SER A 96 -24.08 -12.51 7.24
C SER A 96 -24.62 -13.93 7.45
N ARG A 97 -25.71 -14.08 8.21
CA ARG A 97 -26.37 -15.36 8.44
C ARG A 97 -27.41 -15.66 7.36
N PRO A 98 -27.78 -16.94 7.13
CA PRO A 98 -28.83 -17.31 6.19
C PRO A 98 -30.21 -16.71 6.49
N ASP A 99 -30.44 -16.30 7.74
CA ASP A 99 -31.68 -15.64 8.19
C ASP A 99 -31.72 -14.13 7.87
N GLY A 100 -30.69 -13.60 7.21
CA GLY A 100 -30.55 -12.18 6.87
C GLY A 100 -29.95 -11.32 7.99
N THR A 101 -29.65 -11.89 9.16
CA THR A 101 -29.00 -11.16 10.25
C THR A 101 -27.54 -10.89 9.89
N GLU A 102 -27.12 -9.63 10.00
CA GLU A 102 -25.73 -9.23 9.84
C GLU A 102 -25.13 -8.84 11.20
N ILE A 103 -23.94 -9.36 11.49
CA ILE A 103 -23.15 -9.00 12.66
C ILE A 103 -21.89 -8.31 12.16
N THR A 104 -21.67 -7.09 12.61
CA THR A 104 -20.50 -6.29 12.24
C THR A 104 -19.64 -5.95 13.44
N ARG A 105 -18.35 -5.76 13.18
CA ARG A 105 -17.37 -5.22 14.10
C ARG A 105 -16.46 -4.25 13.36
N GLN A 106 -16.02 -3.21 14.05
CA GLN A 106 -15.17 -2.18 13.47
C GLN A 106 -13.88 -2.02 14.27
N ILE A 107 -12.79 -1.89 13.53
CA ILE A 107 -11.47 -1.57 14.06
C ILE A 107 -11.00 -0.29 13.40
N ILE A 108 -10.44 0.59 14.23
CA ILE A 108 -9.88 1.85 13.82
C ILE A 108 -8.41 1.85 14.21
N THR A 109 -7.56 2.04 13.23
CA THR A 109 -6.11 2.04 13.40
C THR A 109 -5.54 3.35 12.90
N THR A 110 -4.68 3.99 13.69
CA THR A 110 -3.94 5.16 13.25
C THR A 110 -2.55 4.74 12.81
N ILE A 111 -2.15 5.17 11.63
CA ILE A 111 -0.83 4.93 11.06
C ILE A 111 -0.15 6.27 10.80
N LYS A 112 1.17 6.31 10.96
CA LYS A 112 2.01 7.43 10.56
C LYS A 112 2.85 6.96 9.37
N ALA A 113 2.74 7.62 8.22
CA ALA A 113 3.60 7.37 7.08
C ALA A 113 5.05 7.82 7.37
N GLY A 114 5.97 7.33 6.56
CA GLY A 114 7.33 7.83 6.52
C GLY A 114 7.38 9.32 6.19
N VAL A 115 8.36 10.02 6.74
CA VAL A 115 8.62 11.41 6.39
C VAL A 115 9.47 11.44 5.12
N THR A 116 8.95 12.05 4.07
CA THR A 116 9.68 12.34 2.83
C THR A 116 9.69 13.84 2.59
N ASP A 117 10.73 14.34 1.93
CA ASP A 117 10.92 15.78 1.72
C ASP A 117 11.32 16.06 0.26
N ALA A 118 10.36 16.50 -0.54
CA ALA A 118 10.62 16.86 -1.94
C ALA A 118 11.58 18.04 -2.08
N THR A 119 11.76 18.89 -1.05
CA THR A 119 12.68 20.03 -1.11
C THR A 119 14.15 19.63 -1.17
N LYS A 120 14.44 18.35 -0.90
CA LYS A 120 15.77 17.76 -1.09
C LYS A 120 16.13 17.54 -2.56
N PHE A 121 15.13 17.43 -3.44
CA PHE A 121 15.29 17.30 -4.88
C PHE A 121 15.20 18.69 -5.52
N LYS A 122 16.31 19.39 -5.66
CA LYS A 122 16.31 20.82 -6.05
C LYS A 122 16.44 21.09 -7.54
N TYR A 123 16.84 20.07 -8.31
CA TYR A 123 17.20 20.18 -9.71
C TYR A 123 16.46 19.15 -10.55
N GLY A 124 16.23 19.49 -11.82
CA GLY A 124 15.71 18.57 -12.83
C GLY A 124 16.74 17.49 -13.16
N VAL A 125 18.02 17.84 -13.17
CA VAL A 125 19.14 16.89 -13.30
C VAL A 125 20.18 17.11 -12.21
N GLU A 126 20.56 16.05 -11.50
CA GLU A 126 21.64 16.11 -10.51
C GLU A 126 22.58 14.91 -10.65
N THR A 127 23.89 15.16 -10.74
CA THR A 127 24.90 14.13 -10.98
C THR A 127 26.04 14.24 -9.97
N THR A 128 26.63 13.10 -9.60
CA THR A 128 27.84 13.06 -8.76
C THR A 128 29.11 13.40 -9.55
N THR A 129 29.03 13.40 -10.88
CA THR A 129 30.15 13.52 -11.82
C THR A 129 29.82 14.57 -12.88
N GLU A 130 30.71 14.76 -13.87
CA GLU A 130 30.43 15.64 -15.02
C GLU A 130 29.14 15.21 -15.74
N LEU A 131 28.36 16.21 -16.17
CA LEU A 131 27.16 16.06 -16.98
C LEU A 131 27.43 16.63 -18.37
N GLU A 132 27.40 15.76 -19.38
CA GLU A 132 27.59 16.20 -20.75
C GLU A 132 26.23 16.39 -21.46
N ILE A 133 25.88 17.64 -21.74
CA ILE A 133 24.66 18.00 -22.47
C ILE A 133 25.03 18.31 -23.93
N LYS A 134 24.44 17.57 -24.87
CA LYS A 134 24.66 17.69 -26.32
C LYS A 134 23.35 17.76 -27.09
N GLY A 135 23.41 18.26 -28.32
CA GLY A 135 22.28 18.27 -29.23
C GLY A 135 21.18 19.25 -28.83
N SER A 136 19.92 18.80 -28.89
CA SER A 136 18.73 19.62 -28.61
C SER A 136 18.10 19.27 -27.26
N ALA A 137 18.92 18.82 -26.30
CA ALA A 137 18.46 18.58 -24.95
C ALA A 137 18.08 19.90 -24.26
N ASP A 138 16.94 19.90 -23.57
CA ASP A 138 16.38 21.05 -22.88
C ASP A 138 16.10 20.69 -21.41
N ILE A 139 16.51 21.55 -20.49
CA ILE A 139 16.33 21.37 -19.05
C ILE A 139 15.61 22.63 -18.53
N ASN A 140 14.39 22.42 -18.03
CA ASN A 140 13.48 23.47 -17.59
C ASN A 140 13.25 23.39 -16.08
N PRO A 141 13.30 24.52 -15.34
CA PRO A 141 13.75 25.83 -15.80
C PRO A 141 15.26 25.83 -16.11
N SER A 142 15.73 26.84 -16.83
CA SER A 142 17.16 26.99 -17.11
C SER A 142 17.97 27.05 -15.81
N GLY A 143 19.10 26.34 -15.76
CA GLY A 143 19.91 26.19 -14.55
C GLY A 143 19.40 25.12 -13.57
N SER A 144 18.38 24.34 -13.94
CA SER A 144 17.91 23.18 -13.16
C SER A 144 18.78 21.93 -13.37
N SER A 145 20.09 22.14 -13.51
CA SER A 145 21.11 21.08 -13.60
C SER A 145 22.21 21.33 -12.58
N LYS A 146 22.68 20.27 -11.94
CA LYS A 146 23.75 20.34 -10.95
C LYS A 146 24.69 19.15 -11.07
N GLU A 147 25.98 19.47 -11.20
CA GLU A 147 27.07 18.49 -11.27
C GLU A 147 27.87 18.43 -9.97
N TYR A 148 28.64 17.35 -9.82
CA TYR A 148 29.53 17.10 -8.68
C TYR A 148 28.82 17.20 -7.32
N SER A 149 27.55 16.78 -7.28
CA SER A 149 26.76 16.73 -6.06
C SER A 149 27.11 15.52 -5.20
N THR A 150 26.80 15.61 -3.91
CA THR A 150 26.81 14.45 -3.01
C THR A 150 25.39 13.92 -2.92
N LEU A 151 25.12 12.79 -3.59
CA LEU A 151 23.81 12.15 -3.56
C LEU A 151 23.76 11.11 -2.43
N ASP A 152 23.24 11.48 -1.27
CA ASP A 152 23.01 10.55 -0.16
C ASP A 152 21.60 9.96 -0.24
N PHE A 153 21.51 8.70 -0.66
CA PHE A 153 20.23 8.02 -0.91
C PHE A 153 19.33 7.96 0.34
N PRO A 154 19.81 7.51 1.51
CA PRO A 154 19.07 7.62 2.77
C PRO A 154 18.56 9.03 3.10
N ASP A 155 19.34 10.08 2.84
CA ASP A 155 18.91 11.45 3.09
C ASP A 155 17.79 11.86 2.12
N LEU A 156 17.93 11.57 0.83
CA LEU A 156 16.96 11.91 -0.21
C LEU A 156 15.61 11.21 -0.02
N PHE A 157 15.62 9.90 0.24
CA PHE A 157 14.41 9.07 0.25
C PHE A 157 13.89 8.74 1.66
N GLY A 158 14.65 9.02 2.71
CA GLY A 158 14.29 8.66 4.10
C GLY A 158 14.33 7.14 4.38
N VAL A 159 14.81 6.34 3.42
CA VAL A 159 14.94 4.88 3.50
C VAL A 159 16.25 4.42 2.87
N THR A 160 16.76 3.27 3.29
CA THR A 160 17.95 2.67 2.67
C THR A 160 17.64 2.10 1.28
N LYS A 161 18.66 1.95 0.42
CA LYS A 161 18.56 1.27 -0.88
C LYS A 161 17.95 -0.13 -0.76
N ALA A 162 18.35 -0.90 0.26
CA ALA A 162 17.83 -2.24 0.51
C ALA A 162 16.33 -2.23 0.89
N GLN A 163 15.88 -1.27 1.71
CA GLN A 163 14.47 -1.11 2.03
C GLN A 163 13.65 -0.71 0.81
N MET A 164 14.19 0.18 -0.02
CA MET A 164 13.55 0.61 -1.26
C MET A 164 13.38 -0.55 -2.24
N GLN A 165 14.43 -1.36 -2.42
CA GLN A 165 14.38 -2.57 -3.25
C GLN A 165 13.38 -3.59 -2.72
N ALA A 166 13.41 -3.88 -1.41
CA ALA A 166 12.49 -4.83 -0.79
C ALA A 166 11.02 -4.38 -0.84
N GLY A 167 10.80 -3.06 -0.85
CA GLY A 167 9.48 -2.42 -0.92
C GLY A 167 9.03 -2.02 -2.32
N ALA A 168 9.80 -2.37 -3.36
CA ALA A 168 9.45 -1.99 -4.73
C ALA A 168 8.12 -2.62 -5.17
N THR A 169 7.25 -1.82 -5.79
CA THR A 169 6.04 -2.28 -6.47
C THR A 169 6.39 -3.21 -7.63
N HIS A 170 7.45 -2.87 -8.37
CA HIS A 170 7.94 -3.64 -9.50
C HIS A 170 9.45 -3.85 -9.37
N ALA A 171 9.89 -5.10 -9.43
CA ALA A 171 11.31 -5.47 -9.40
C ALA A 171 11.69 -6.21 -10.68
N TYR A 172 12.67 -5.67 -11.42
CA TYR A 172 13.08 -6.17 -12.72
C TYR A 172 14.58 -6.45 -12.80
N THR A 173 14.93 -7.22 -13.82
CA THR A 173 16.29 -7.37 -14.37
C THR A 173 16.26 -6.86 -15.81
N PRO A 174 17.42 -6.70 -16.50
CA PRO A 174 17.41 -6.26 -17.89
C PRO A 174 16.57 -7.14 -18.83
N ALA A 175 16.50 -8.44 -18.56
CA ALA A 175 15.74 -9.39 -19.38
C ALA A 175 14.22 -9.31 -19.15
N THR A 176 13.80 -8.77 -18.01
CA THR A 176 12.39 -8.72 -17.60
C THR A 176 11.82 -7.30 -17.54
N PHE A 177 12.64 -6.28 -17.78
CA PHE A 177 12.21 -4.90 -17.75
C PHE A 177 11.17 -4.62 -18.83
N GLY A 178 10.00 -4.15 -18.40
CA GLY A 178 8.85 -3.84 -19.23
C GLY A 178 7.77 -3.12 -18.43
N ALA A 179 6.67 -2.76 -19.09
CA ALA A 179 5.51 -2.19 -18.39
C ALA A 179 4.88 -3.24 -17.45
N PRO A 180 4.33 -2.84 -16.29
CA PRO A 180 4.19 -1.46 -15.81
C PRO A 180 5.47 -0.88 -15.17
N VAL A 181 5.60 0.45 -15.26
CA VAL A 181 6.65 1.24 -14.58
C VAL A 181 5.95 2.36 -13.82
N ASP A 182 5.34 2.00 -12.70
CA ASP A 182 4.63 2.87 -11.76
C ASP A 182 5.00 2.54 -10.30
N GLY A 183 4.57 3.38 -9.35
CA GLY A 183 4.85 3.21 -7.93
C GLY A 183 6.35 3.34 -7.63
N ILE A 184 6.93 2.30 -7.00
CA ILE A 184 8.39 2.15 -6.87
C ILE A 184 8.83 1.04 -7.82
N THR A 185 9.59 1.39 -8.86
CA THR A 185 10.19 0.42 -9.78
C THR A 185 11.69 0.32 -9.51
N TRP A 186 12.18 -0.88 -9.22
CA TRP A 186 13.59 -1.18 -9.05
C TRP A 186 14.08 -2.09 -10.17
N VAL A 187 15.14 -1.69 -10.86
CA VAL A 187 15.77 -2.51 -11.91
C VAL A 187 17.20 -2.82 -11.50
N ASP A 188 17.53 -4.09 -11.34
CA ASP A 188 18.88 -4.52 -10.98
C ASP A 188 19.66 -4.94 -12.23
N VAL A 189 20.73 -4.20 -12.55
CA VAL A 189 21.57 -4.38 -13.74
C VAL A 189 22.98 -4.79 -13.28
N PRO A 190 23.19 -6.07 -12.91
CA PRO A 190 24.44 -6.52 -12.29
C PRO A 190 25.65 -6.42 -13.23
N SER A 191 25.44 -6.40 -14.55
CA SER A 191 26.49 -6.24 -15.55
C SER A 191 25.95 -5.65 -16.85
N GLY A 192 26.82 -4.96 -17.60
CA GLY A 192 26.46 -4.38 -18.90
C GLY A 192 25.68 -3.09 -18.78
N THR A 193 24.77 -2.84 -19.72
CA THR A 193 23.93 -1.64 -19.78
C THR A 193 22.50 -2.03 -20.13
N LEU A 194 21.53 -1.56 -19.35
CA LEU A 194 20.12 -1.66 -19.70
C LEU A 194 19.81 -0.72 -20.86
N ASN A 195 19.40 -1.26 -22.01
CA ASN A 195 19.04 -0.46 -23.18
C ASN A 195 17.53 -0.38 -23.32
N ILE A 196 16.97 0.81 -23.13
CA ILE A 196 15.53 1.08 -23.28
C ILE A 196 15.34 1.70 -24.66
N THR A 197 15.07 0.86 -25.66
CA THR A 197 14.94 1.25 -27.07
C THR A 197 13.49 1.36 -27.54
N SER A 198 12.55 0.75 -26.81
CA SER A 198 11.12 0.82 -27.08
C SER A 198 10.47 2.06 -26.45
N ASN A 199 9.19 2.27 -26.76
CA ASN A 199 8.40 3.28 -26.07
C ASN A 199 8.18 2.86 -24.61
N LEU A 200 8.33 3.81 -23.69
CA LEU A 200 8.08 3.63 -22.27
C LEU A 200 7.27 4.81 -21.75
N THR A 201 6.20 4.52 -21.04
CA THR A 201 5.45 5.52 -20.27
C THR A 201 5.34 5.03 -18.84
N GLY A 202 5.68 5.88 -17.88
CA GLY A 202 5.69 5.50 -16.47
C GLY A 202 5.58 6.68 -15.53
N SER A 203 5.46 6.40 -14.23
CA SER A 203 5.40 7.40 -13.18
C SER A 203 5.96 6.88 -11.85
N GLY A 204 6.10 7.76 -10.86
CA GLY A 204 6.56 7.38 -9.52
C GLY A 204 8.08 7.43 -9.38
N VAL A 205 8.70 6.42 -8.77
CA VAL A 205 10.15 6.36 -8.55
C VAL A 205 10.74 5.20 -9.34
N LEU A 206 11.59 5.50 -10.31
CA LEU A 206 12.35 4.53 -11.09
C LEU A 206 13.80 4.51 -10.61
N ILE A 207 14.23 3.41 -9.98
CA ILE A 207 15.62 3.19 -9.58
C ILE A 207 16.24 2.15 -10.48
N ILE A 208 17.42 2.47 -11.00
CA ILE A 208 18.20 1.55 -11.82
C ILE A 208 19.55 1.35 -11.13
N ASN A 209 19.75 0.15 -10.59
CA ASN A 209 20.99 -0.25 -9.96
C ASN A 209 21.95 -0.81 -11.03
N GLY A 210 22.69 0.09 -11.67
CA GLY A 210 23.65 -0.17 -12.73
C GLY A 210 23.46 0.77 -13.92
N ASN A 211 24.17 0.50 -15.01
CA ASN A 211 24.23 1.39 -16.16
C ASN A 211 22.95 1.32 -17.01
N VAL A 212 22.49 2.47 -17.50
CA VAL A 212 21.30 2.56 -18.37
C VAL A 212 21.50 3.49 -19.56
N LYS A 213 20.89 3.11 -20.68
CA LYS A 213 20.73 3.92 -21.88
C LYS A 213 19.26 4.03 -22.29
N PHE A 214 18.71 5.24 -22.24
CA PHE A 214 17.40 5.59 -22.79
C PHE A 214 17.54 6.03 -24.25
N ALA A 215 17.20 5.13 -25.18
CA ALA A 215 17.33 5.35 -26.63
C ALA A 215 15.98 5.38 -27.38
N GLY A 216 14.89 4.93 -26.77
CA GLY A 216 13.53 4.95 -27.32
C GLY A 216 12.77 6.26 -27.04
N THR A 217 11.44 6.18 -27.12
CA THR A 217 10.54 7.28 -26.72
C THR A 217 10.10 7.06 -25.27
N VAL A 218 10.53 7.91 -24.35
CA VAL A 218 10.30 7.71 -22.91
C VAL A 218 9.57 8.91 -22.36
N VAL A 219 8.45 8.69 -21.68
CA VAL A 219 7.72 9.72 -20.93
C VAL A 219 7.61 9.26 -19.48
N PHE A 220 8.17 10.02 -18.55
CA PHE A 220 8.20 9.65 -17.15
C PHE A 220 7.85 10.81 -16.22
N ASP A 221 6.87 10.59 -15.34
CA ASP A 221 6.42 11.56 -14.36
C ASP A 221 6.85 11.13 -12.93
N GLY A 222 7.90 11.76 -12.39
CA GLY A 222 8.39 11.50 -11.03
C GLY A 222 9.92 11.56 -10.91
N ILE A 223 10.51 10.61 -10.20
CA ILE A 223 11.95 10.57 -9.91
C ILE A 223 12.60 9.41 -10.66
N ILE A 224 13.65 9.71 -11.43
CA ILE A 224 14.55 8.69 -12.01
C ILE A 224 15.87 8.75 -11.23
N TYR A 225 16.30 7.65 -10.65
CA TYR A 225 17.55 7.56 -9.90
C TYR A 225 18.42 6.42 -10.44
N VAL A 226 19.58 6.73 -10.99
CA VAL A 226 20.51 5.76 -11.57
C VAL A 226 21.72 5.62 -10.68
N ILE A 227 22.02 4.38 -10.26
CA ILE A 227 23.25 4.03 -9.53
C ILE A 227 24.21 3.43 -10.55
N GLY A 228 24.91 4.29 -11.30
CA GLY A 228 25.74 3.92 -12.43
C GLY A 228 25.74 4.98 -13.52
N THR A 229 26.13 4.58 -14.73
CA THR A 229 26.16 5.48 -15.89
C THR A 229 24.75 5.73 -16.42
N LEU A 230 24.45 6.98 -16.75
CA LEU A 230 23.18 7.40 -17.34
C LEU A 230 23.42 7.98 -18.73
N THR A 231 22.90 7.33 -19.76
CA THR A 231 22.88 7.88 -21.12
C THR A 231 21.45 8.10 -21.58
N MET A 232 21.10 9.32 -21.98
CA MET A 232 19.84 9.62 -22.67
C MET A 232 20.18 10.05 -24.09
N THR A 233 19.71 9.29 -25.09
CA THR A 233 19.95 9.56 -26.52
C THR A 233 18.67 9.61 -27.36
N GLY A 234 17.56 9.13 -26.81
CA GLY A 234 16.27 9.00 -27.51
C GLY A 234 15.41 10.27 -27.51
N ASN A 235 14.10 10.06 -27.59
CA ASN A 235 13.10 11.11 -27.35
C ASN A 235 12.58 10.95 -25.92
N VAL A 236 13.15 11.67 -24.96
CA VAL A 236 12.88 11.47 -23.53
C VAL A 236 12.23 12.72 -22.97
N THR A 237 11.08 12.59 -22.34
CA THR A 237 10.45 13.64 -21.54
C THR A 237 10.34 13.16 -20.09
N ALA A 238 11.06 13.79 -19.18
CA ALA A 238 10.99 13.52 -17.75
C ALA A 238 10.42 14.73 -17.01
N SER A 239 9.30 14.56 -16.30
CA SER A 239 8.70 15.59 -15.45
C SER A 239 8.94 15.24 -13.98
N GLY A 240 9.85 15.95 -13.31
CA GLY A 240 10.25 15.70 -11.93
C GLY A 240 11.76 15.86 -11.74
N SER A 241 12.47 14.83 -11.29
CA SER A 241 13.93 14.91 -11.08
C SER A 241 14.65 13.65 -11.59
N VAL A 242 15.81 13.86 -12.21
CA VAL A 242 16.68 12.81 -12.74
C VAL A 242 18.01 12.89 -12.00
N LEU A 243 18.39 11.83 -11.32
CA LEU A 243 19.62 11.75 -10.55
C LEU A 243 20.50 10.62 -11.05
N ALA A 244 21.80 10.88 -11.14
CA ALA A 244 22.79 9.86 -11.47
C ALA A 244 23.93 9.86 -10.45
N GLU A 245 24.03 8.76 -9.70
CA GLU A 245 25.11 8.44 -8.78
C GLU A 245 26.11 7.54 -9.50
N SER A 246 27.17 8.12 -10.05
CA SER A 246 28.29 7.38 -10.63
C SER A 246 29.61 7.60 -9.85
N SER A 247 30.51 6.63 -9.99
CA SER A 247 31.89 6.63 -9.46
C SER A 247 32.97 6.96 -10.51
N THR A 248 32.59 7.22 -11.75
CA THR A 248 33.48 7.44 -12.91
C THR A 248 33.48 8.91 -13.33
N THR A 249 34.56 9.42 -13.92
CA THR A 249 34.75 10.88 -14.12
C THR A 249 33.72 11.54 -15.03
N VAL A 250 33.23 10.84 -16.07
CA VAL A 250 32.18 11.34 -16.99
C VAL A 250 31.25 10.19 -17.34
N ASP A 251 30.05 10.22 -16.78
CA ASP A 251 29.14 9.06 -16.83
C ASP A 251 27.68 9.41 -17.08
N THR A 252 27.36 10.71 -17.13
CA THR A 252 26.03 11.18 -17.49
C THR A 252 26.09 11.94 -18.80
N THR A 253 25.48 11.39 -19.83
CA THR A 253 25.37 12.04 -21.15
C THR A 253 23.90 12.20 -21.51
N ILE A 254 23.48 13.44 -21.74
CA ILE A 254 22.15 13.77 -22.23
C ILE A 254 22.30 14.35 -23.63
N THR A 255 21.79 13.61 -24.61
CA THR A 255 21.87 13.96 -26.04
C THR A 255 20.59 13.55 -26.77
N GLY A 256 20.37 14.07 -27.97
CA GLY A 256 19.17 13.81 -28.75
C GLY A 256 18.06 14.84 -28.48
N ASN A 257 16.81 14.38 -28.41
CA ASN A 257 15.64 15.21 -28.14
C ASN A 257 15.13 14.88 -26.72
N VAL A 258 15.84 15.40 -25.73
CA VAL A 258 15.55 15.15 -24.32
C VAL A 258 15.00 16.42 -23.69
N THR A 259 13.88 16.33 -22.99
CA THR A 259 13.28 17.41 -22.23
C THR A 259 13.14 16.98 -20.78
N ILE A 260 13.78 17.70 -19.87
CA ILE A 260 13.67 17.46 -18.43
C ILE A 260 13.01 18.67 -17.81
N ASN A 261 11.77 18.48 -17.35
CA ASN A 261 10.97 19.50 -16.70
C ASN A 261 11.00 19.26 -15.21
N TYR A 262 11.72 20.08 -14.46
CA TYR A 262 11.69 20.05 -13.02
C TYR A 262 10.29 20.41 -12.50
N ASP A 263 9.64 19.43 -11.88
CA ASP A 263 8.28 19.56 -11.37
C ASP A 263 8.18 19.00 -9.93
N PRO A 264 8.20 19.88 -8.91
CA PRO A 264 8.06 19.48 -7.51
C PRO A 264 6.80 18.68 -7.22
N SER A 265 5.70 18.94 -7.92
CA SER A 265 4.43 18.23 -7.68
C SER A 265 4.51 16.76 -8.08
N LYS A 266 5.29 16.45 -9.12
CA LYS A 266 5.57 15.08 -9.57
C LYS A 266 6.52 14.37 -8.61
N ILE A 267 7.50 15.10 -8.06
CA ILE A 267 8.42 14.60 -7.04
C ILE A 267 7.64 14.26 -5.76
N ASP A 268 6.79 15.17 -5.26
CA ASP A 268 5.92 14.92 -4.10
C ASP A 268 5.04 13.69 -4.31
N THR A 269 4.40 13.59 -5.48
CA THR A 269 3.55 12.44 -5.82
C THR A 269 4.35 11.14 -5.84
N ALA A 270 5.56 11.16 -6.38
CA ALA A 270 6.44 10.00 -6.40
C ALA A 270 6.87 9.57 -4.99
N LEU A 271 7.22 10.52 -4.12
CA LEU A 271 7.67 10.29 -2.75
C LEU A 271 6.57 9.71 -1.84
N ASN A 272 5.29 9.96 -2.12
CA ASN A 272 4.18 9.31 -1.40
C ASN A 272 4.27 7.77 -1.46
N ASN A 273 4.79 7.20 -2.55
CA ASN A 273 5.00 5.75 -2.65
C ASN A 273 6.10 5.29 -1.67
N VAL A 274 7.14 6.11 -1.49
CA VAL A 274 8.28 5.84 -0.59
C VAL A 274 7.90 6.00 0.87
N ALA A 275 7.08 7.00 1.19
CA ALA A 275 6.55 7.23 2.53
C ALA A 275 5.79 6.00 3.07
N SER A 276 5.21 5.19 2.20
CA SER A 276 4.54 3.93 2.58
C SER A 276 5.50 2.87 3.13
N LEU A 277 6.82 2.95 2.85
CA LEU A 277 7.81 1.93 3.24
C LEU A 277 8.20 2.00 4.72
N SER A 278 8.22 3.19 5.32
CA SER A 278 8.61 3.41 6.73
C SER A 278 7.42 3.72 7.65
N LYS A 279 6.21 3.28 7.25
CA LYS A 279 4.97 3.44 8.01
C LYS A 279 5.02 2.79 9.40
N GLN A 280 4.48 3.47 10.40
CA GLN A 280 4.40 3.02 11.78
C GLN A 280 2.96 2.93 12.27
N LEU A 281 2.66 1.86 13.01
CA LEU A 281 1.39 1.72 13.72
C LEU A 281 1.43 2.59 14.99
N VAL A 282 0.53 3.57 15.08
CA VAL A 282 0.51 4.55 16.19
C VAL A 282 -0.50 4.15 17.24
N SER A 283 -1.71 3.79 16.81
CA SER A 283 -2.77 3.38 17.71
C SER A 283 -3.67 2.35 17.06
N TRP A 284 -4.27 1.52 17.90
CA TRP A 284 -5.26 0.53 17.51
C TRP A 284 -6.39 0.57 18.51
N LYS A 285 -7.64 0.62 18.04
CA LYS A 285 -8.83 0.51 18.88
C LYS A 285 -9.93 -0.28 18.17
N SER A 286 -10.66 -1.06 18.94
CA SER A 286 -11.87 -1.75 18.50
C SER A 286 -13.11 -1.07 19.07
N ASN A 287 -14.11 -0.84 18.23
CA ASN A 287 -15.43 -0.37 18.66
C ASN A 287 -16.42 -1.55 18.74
#